data_AF-A0A7X9BLV7-F1
#
_entry.id   AF-A0A7X9BLV7-F1
#
_cell.length_a   1.000
_cell.length_b   1.000
_cell.length_c   1.000
_cell.angle_alpha   90.00
_cell.angle_beta   90.00
_cell.angle_gamma   90.00
#
_symmetry.space_group_name_H-M   'P 1'
#
loop_
_entity.id
_entity.type
_entity.pdbx_description
1 polymer ?
#
loop_
_entity_poly.entity_id
_entity_poly.type
_entity_poly.pdbx_seq_one_letter_code
_entity_poly.pdbx_strand_id
1 'polypeptide(L)'
;VWSGASVRCEGRKGTIVGGKIQARDEISARVIGSTLATQTNLEVGIDPALREEYRILMGEYRDKKKALELAAQNLQSMQQLARSPENLSSSRRLVLIKLLEDYKVMQKEITRMEKRQAELEREFNRVQRGRIRVFDVVYPGVHIAIGRAIYVVNDPIKYAMFILEDGEVKLTSLS
;
A
#
# COMPACT_ATOMS: atom_id res chain seq x y z
N VAL A 1 -6.54 -12.22 8.09
CA VAL A 1 -6.23 -13.59 7.59
C VAL A 1 -5.69 -13.45 6.17
N TRP A 2 -4.60 -14.15 5.85
CA TRP A 2 -3.95 -14.10 4.53
C TRP A 2 -3.83 -15.50 3.96
N SER A 3 -4.15 -15.65 2.68
CA SER A 3 -3.83 -16.83 1.86
C SER A 3 -3.14 -16.39 0.59
N GLY A 4 -2.09 -17.10 0.18
CA GLY A 4 -1.23 -16.71 -0.94
C GLY A 4 -1.95 -16.61 -2.29
N ALA A 5 -2.92 -17.49 -2.57
CA ALA A 5 -3.64 -17.53 -3.85
C ALA A 5 -5.13 -17.19 -3.69
N SER A 6 -5.85 -17.90 -2.82
CA SER A 6 -7.30 -17.71 -2.66
C SER A 6 -7.76 -17.97 -1.23
N VAL A 7 -8.81 -17.27 -0.81
CA VAL A 7 -9.54 -17.54 0.45
C VAL A 7 -10.92 -18.06 0.08
N ARG A 8 -11.28 -19.27 0.52
CA ARG A 8 -12.57 -19.90 0.19
C ARG A 8 -13.32 -20.31 1.46
N CYS A 9 -14.47 -19.70 1.66
CA CYS A 9 -15.42 -19.96 2.75
C CYS A 9 -16.77 -20.40 2.16
N GLU A 10 -16.78 -21.52 1.43
CA GLU A 10 -17.93 -21.97 0.61
C GLU A 10 -18.87 -22.94 1.33
N GLY A 11 -18.51 -23.38 2.55
CA GLY A 11 -19.32 -24.30 3.33
C GLY A 11 -20.72 -23.75 3.68
N ARG A 12 -21.60 -24.62 4.18
CA ARG A 12 -22.96 -24.23 4.64
C ARG A 12 -22.98 -23.08 5.64
N LYS A 13 -21.91 -22.91 6.44
CA LYS A 13 -21.71 -21.81 7.40
C LYS A 13 -20.57 -20.86 6.99
N GLY A 14 -20.28 -20.78 5.69
CA GLY A 14 -19.17 -20.03 5.13
C GLY A 14 -19.40 -18.52 5.19
N THR A 15 -19.14 -17.91 6.34
CA THR A 15 -19.36 -16.49 6.55
C THR A 15 -18.05 -15.77 6.85
N ILE A 16 -17.87 -14.62 6.22
CA ILE A 16 -16.80 -13.67 6.54
C ILE A 16 -17.44 -12.50 7.29
N VAL A 17 -17.09 -12.30 8.56
CA VAL A 17 -17.52 -11.13 9.34
C VAL A 17 -16.32 -10.46 9.96
N GLY A 18 -16.13 -9.19 9.65
CA GLY A 18 -15.18 -8.33 10.32
C GLY A 18 -13.73 -8.51 9.89
N GLY A 19 -12.95 -7.45 10.13
CA GLY A 19 -11.51 -7.45 9.95
C GLY A 19 -11.08 -7.27 8.49
N LYS A 20 -9.86 -7.72 8.19
CA LYS A 20 -9.22 -7.57 6.88
C LYS A 20 -8.82 -8.93 6.31
N ILE A 21 -9.27 -9.20 5.09
CA ILE A 21 -8.96 -10.43 4.35
C ILE A 21 -8.33 -10.04 3.02
N GLN A 22 -7.22 -10.70 2.71
CA GLN A 22 -6.45 -10.42 1.51
C GLN A 22 -6.11 -11.73 0.79
N ALA A 23 -6.27 -11.74 -0.53
CA ALA A 23 -5.85 -12.84 -1.40
C ALA A 23 -5.28 -12.31 -2.71
N ARG A 24 -4.44 -13.09 -3.39
CA ARG A 24 -3.90 -12.67 -4.70
C ARG A 24 -4.96 -12.74 -5.80
N ASP A 25 -5.70 -13.85 -5.88
CA ASP A 25 -6.59 -14.13 -7.03
C ASP A 25 -8.08 -14.07 -6.66
N GLU A 26 -8.49 -14.72 -5.58
CA GLU A 26 -9.91 -14.89 -5.29
C GLU A 26 -10.25 -14.90 -3.79
N ILE A 27 -11.33 -14.22 -3.42
CA ILE A 27 -12.03 -14.41 -2.15
C ILE A 27 -13.43 -14.92 -2.47
N SER A 28 -13.80 -16.09 -1.95
CA SER A 28 -15.15 -16.64 -2.09
C SER A 28 -15.76 -16.92 -0.73
N ALA A 29 -17.03 -16.55 -0.54
CA ALA A 29 -17.76 -16.85 0.68
C ALA A 29 -19.26 -16.94 0.42
N ARG A 30 -19.98 -17.66 1.29
CA ARG A 30 -21.44 -17.70 1.22
C ARG A 30 -22.03 -16.35 1.64
N VAL A 31 -21.66 -15.87 2.83
CA VAL A 31 -22.14 -14.60 3.39
C VAL A 31 -20.95 -13.72 3.72
N ILE A 32 -21.02 -12.43 3.39
CA ILE A 32 -19.96 -11.45 3.70
C ILE A 32 -20.56 -10.26 4.46
N GLY A 33 -19.91 -9.87 5.54
CA GLY A 33 -20.37 -8.83 6.44
C GLY A 33 -21.48 -9.33 7.37
N SER A 34 -22.16 -8.38 8.00
CA SER A 34 -23.24 -8.65 8.95
C SER A 34 -24.30 -7.56 8.87
N THR A 35 -25.53 -7.86 9.28
CA THR A 35 -26.60 -6.86 9.47
C THR A 35 -26.25 -5.76 10.47
N LEU A 36 -25.31 -6.02 11.39
CA LEU A 36 -24.77 -5.03 12.35
C LEU A 36 -23.73 -4.09 11.72
N ALA A 37 -23.56 -4.10 10.39
CA ALA A 37 -22.60 -3.26 9.65
C ALA A 37 -21.15 -3.35 10.15
N THR A 38 -20.74 -4.53 10.64
CA THR A 38 -19.35 -4.77 11.07
C THR A 38 -18.39 -4.50 9.91
N GLN A 39 -17.46 -3.57 10.11
CA GLN A 39 -16.50 -3.20 9.09
C GLN A 39 -15.68 -4.42 8.63
N THR A 40 -15.81 -4.73 7.34
CA THR A 40 -15.18 -5.89 6.71
C THR A 40 -14.47 -5.42 5.45
N ASN A 41 -13.15 -5.59 5.40
CA ASN A 41 -12.32 -5.15 4.28
C ASN A 41 -11.80 -6.37 3.52
N LEU A 42 -12.17 -6.48 2.24
CA LEU A 42 -11.71 -7.52 1.34
C LEU A 42 -10.81 -6.91 0.28
N GLU A 43 -9.62 -7.46 0.11
CA GLU A 43 -8.70 -7.00 -0.93
C GLU A 43 -8.23 -8.19 -1.78
N VAL A 44 -8.40 -8.07 -3.10
CA VAL A 44 -7.90 -9.05 -4.08
C VAL A 44 -7.17 -8.38 -5.23
N GLY A 45 -6.42 -9.16 -6.00
CA GLY A 45 -5.72 -8.65 -7.17
C GLY A 45 -4.47 -7.84 -6.84
N ILE A 46 -3.91 -7.94 -5.63
CA ILE A 46 -2.54 -7.50 -5.37
C ILE A 46 -1.91 -8.57 -4.49
N ASP A 47 -0.67 -8.96 -4.79
CA ASP A 47 0.08 -9.85 -3.91
C ASP A 47 0.22 -9.20 -2.52
N PRO A 48 -0.28 -9.84 -1.46
CA PRO A 48 -0.13 -9.34 -0.10
C PRO A 48 1.33 -9.05 0.28
N ALA A 49 2.29 -9.82 -0.22
CA ALA A 49 3.71 -9.60 0.02
C ALA A 49 4.21 -8.29 -0.61
N LEU A 50 3.85 -8.02 -1.87
CA LEU A 50 4.20 -6.77 -2.55
C LEU A 50 3.54 -5.55 -1.90
N ARG A 51 2.31 -5.72 -1.41
CA ARG A 51 1.60 -4.65 -0.69
C ARG A 51 2.25 -4.34 0.64
N GLU A 52 2.70 -5.35 1.38
CA GLU A 52 3.44 -5.16 2.62
C GLU A 52 4.81 -4.53 2.36
N GLU A 53 5.52 -4.97 1.31
CA GLU A 53 6.76 -4.33 0.86
C GLU A 53 6.54 -2.84 0.58
N TYR A 54 5.50 -2.48 -0.18
CA TYR A 54 5.16 -1.10 -0.46
C TYR A 54 4.87 -0.31 0.82
N ARG A 55 4.14 -0.89 1.78
CA ARG A 55 3.83 -0.25 3.07
C ARG A 55 5.09 0.06 3.87
N ILE A 56 6.00 -0.92 3.98
CA ILE A 56 7.28 -0.77 4.68
C ILE A 56 8.13 0.30 3.98
N LEU A 57 8.26 0.19 2.66
CA LEU A 57 9.03 1.12 1.83
C LEU A 57 8.54 2.57 1.95
N MET A 58 7.22 2.78 1.98
CA MET A 58 6.62 4.11 2.18
C MET A 58 6.92 4.69 3.58
N GLY A 59 6.93 3.84 4.61
CA GLY A 59 7.32 4.23 5.97
C GLY A 59 8.78 4.67 6.03
N GLU A 60 9.69 3.81 5.57
CA GLU A 60 11.12 4.10 5.55
C GLU A 60 11.46 5.32 4.69
N TYR A 61 10.80 5.48 3.53
CA TYR A 61 11.00 6.62 2.63
C TYR A 61 10.66 7.93 3.34
N ARG A 62 9.55 7.97 4.07
CA ARG A 62 9.11 9.16 4.81
C ARG A 62 10.14 9.57 5.85
N ASP A 63 10.66 8.61 6.60
CA ASP A 63 11.63 8.90 7.67
C ASP A 63 12.99 9.32 7.09
N LYS A 64 13.48 8.64 6.05
CA LYS A 64 14.71 9.02 5.34
C LYS A 64 14.59 10.39 4.68
N LYS A 65 13.44 10.74 4.10
CA LYS A 65 13.21 12.05 3.48
C LYS A 65 13.26 13.18 4.50
N LYS A 66 12.65 13.00 5.68
CA LYS A 66 12.78 13.95 6.79
C LYS A 66 14.23 14.10 7.25
N ALA A 67 14.97 13.00 7.37
CA ALA A 67 16.38 13.04 7.73
C ALA A 67 17.21 13.80 6.67
N LEU A 68 16.92 13.61 5.39
CA LEU A 68 17.56 14.34 4.29
C LEU A 68 17.26 15.85 4.37
N GLU A 69 16.01 16.24 4.64
CA GLU A 69 15.63 17.64 4.81
C GLU A 69 16.37 18.31 5.97
N LEU A 70 16.49 17.63 7.11
CA LEU A 70 17.28 18.12 8.25
C LEU A 70 18.77 18.23 7.89
N ALA A 71 19.32 17.24 7.19
CA ALA A 71 20.70 17.28 6.73
C ALA A 71 20.95 18.43 5.73
N ALA A 72 20.00 18.70 4.84
CA ALA A 72 20.06 19.84 3.91
C ALA A 72 20.09 21.18 4.65
N GLN A 73 19.22 21.36 5.65
CA GLN A 73 19.18 22.57 6.47
C GLN A 73 20.49 22.77 7.23
N ASN A 74 21.01 21.72 7.86
CA ASN A 74 22.29 21.76 8.58
C ASN A 74 23.46 22.13 7.65
N LEU A 75 23.52 21.53 6.45
CA LEU A 75 24.51 21.86 5.43
C LEU A 75 24.42 23.33 5.01
N GLN A 76 23.21 23.85 4.80
CA GLN A 76 22.99 25.24 4.43
C GLN A 76 23.46 26.19 5.54
N SER A 77 23.12 25.92 6.80
CA SER A 77 23.58 26.71 7.95
C SER A 77 25.11 26.69 8.09
N MET A 78 25.74 25.52 7.93
CA MET A 78 27.20 25.41 7.99
C MET A 78 27.89 26.13 6.82
N GLN A 79 27.32 26.09 5.62
CA GLN A 79 27.84 26.84 4.48
C GLN A 79 27.74 28.36 4.68
N GLN A 80 26.68 28.86 5.33
CA GLN A 80 26.57 30.28 5.68
C GLN A 80 27.61 30.70 6.72
N LEU A 81 27.83 29.90 7.76
CA LEU A 81 28.87 30.13 8.77
C LEU A 81 30.29 30.08 8.21
N ALA A 82 30.51 29.31 7.14
CA ALA A 82 31.80 29.21 6.45
C ALA A 82 32.12 30.40 5.53
N ARG A 83 31.18 31.34 5.30
CA ARG A 83 31.43 32.56 4.49
C ARG A 83 32.22 33.64 5.24
N SER A 84 32.35 33.52 6.56
CA SER A 84 33.20 34.41 7.37
C SER A 84 34.66 33.89 7.36
N PRO A 85 35.62 34.67 6.83
CA PRO A 85 36.99 34.21 6.60
C PRO A 85 37.75 33.78 7.87
N GLU A 86 37.35 34.25 9.05
CA GLU A 86 38.02 33.96 10.33
C GLU A 86 37.74 32.56 10.91
N ASN A 87 36.85 31.76 10.29
CA ASN A 87 36.27 30.57 10.92
C ASN A 87 36.53 29.23 10.21
N LEU A 88 37.37 29.19 9.17
CA LEU A 88 37.66 27.97 8.39
C LEU A 88 38.91 27.23 8.89
N SER A 89 38.85 26.69 10.10
CA SER A 89 39.85 25.70 10.52
C SER A 89 39.80 24.47 9.61
N SER A 90 40.95 23.82 9.40
CA SER A 90 41.07 22.57 8.64
C SER A 90 40.13 21.47 9.16
N SER A 91 39.85 21.45 10.47
CA SER A 91 38.90 20.53 11.10
C SER A 91 37.46 20.75 10.64
N ARG A 92 36.99 21.99 10.48
CA ARG A 92 35.62 22.29 10.01
C ARG A 92 35.41 21.92 8.54
N ARG A 93 36.43 22.07 7.69
CA ARG A 93 36.37 21.61 6.28
C ARG A 93 36.17 20.09 6.19
N LEU A 94 36.86 19.34 7.04
CA LEU A 94 36.75 17.88 7.06
C LEU A 94 35.34 17.42 7.47
N VAL A 95 34.73 18.08 8.45
CA VAL A 95 33.34 17.84 8.86
C VAL A 95 32.37 18.16 7.72
N LEU A 96 32.55 19.28 7.01
CA LEU A 96 31.70 19.67 5.88
C LEU A 96 31.76 18.65 4.73
N ILE A 97 32.96 18.16 4.40
CA ILE A 97 33.15 17.12 3.37
C ILE A 97 32.39 15.86 3.77
N LYS A 98 32.52 15.40 5.01
CA LYS A 98 31.82 14.21 5.51
C LYS A 98 30.30 14.37 5.44
N LEU A 99 29.76 15.52 5.87
CA LEU A 99 28.33 15.80 5.79
C LEU A 99 27.81 15.83 4.33
N LEU A 100 28.61 16.35 3.39
CA LEU A 100 28.26 16.33 1.96
C LEU A 100 28.26 14.90 1.38
N GLU A 101 29.20 14.06 1.81
CA GLU A 101 29.22 12.64 1.43
C GLU A 101 28.01 11.89 1.96
N ASP A 102 27.72 12.03 3.26
CA ASP A 102 26.57 11.42 3.91
C ASP A 102 25.25 11.88 3.25
N TYR A 103 25.13 13.18 2.95
CA TYR A 103 23.99 13.73 2.21
C TYR A 103 23.81 13.09 0.83
N LYS A 104 24.90 12.95 0.06
CA LYS A 104 24.85 12.30 -1.26
C LYS A 104 24.45 10.83 -1.16
N VAL A 105 24.90 10.11 -0.13
CA VAL A 105 24.50 8.72 0.11
C VAL A 105 23.01 8.65 0.41
N MET A 106 22.50 9.44 1.34
CA MET A 106 21.08 9.49 1.67
C MET A 106 20.21 9.86 0.46
N GLN A 107 20.66 10.82 -0.35
CA GLN A 107 19.95 11.21 -1.58
C GLN A 107 19.87 10.05 -2.58
N LYS A 108 20.98 9.31 -2.79
CA LYS A 108 20.99 8.13 -3.67
C LYS A 108 20.06 7.03 -3.17
N GLU A 109 20.00 6.79 -1.86
CA GLU A 109 19.08 5.83 -1.27
C GLU A 109 17.63 6.21 -1.53
N ILE A 110 17.26 7.47 -1.27
CA ILE A 110 15.92 8.01 -1.55
C ILE A 110 15.54 7.82 -3.03
N THR A 111 16.44 8.15 -3.96
CA THR A 111 16.19 7.92 -5.39
C THR A 111 16.01 6.44 -5.73
N ARG A 112 16.71 5.51 -5.05
CA ARG A 112 16.48 4.06 -5.24
C ARG A 112 15.11 3.65 -4.72
N MET A 113 14.70 4.17 -3.56
CA MET A 113 13.38 3.89 -2.99
C MET A 113 12.25 4.40 -3.91
N GLU A 114 12.39 5.59 -4.48
CA GLU A 114 11.43 6.15 -5.45
C GLU A 114 11.30 5.27 -6.71
N LYS A 115 12.43 4.75 -7.22
CA LYS A 115 12.39 3.81 -8.34
C LYS A 115 11.65 2.53 -7.98
N ARG A 116 11.90 1.97 -6.79
CA ARG A 116 11.23 0.75 -6.33
C ARG A 116 9.72 0.98 -6.10
N GLN A 117 9.34 2.14 -5.56
CA GLN A 117 7.93 2.54 -5.45
C GLN A 117 7.25 2.56 -6.83
N ALA A 118 7.88 3.18 -7.83
CA ALA A 118 7.36 3.23 -9.19
C ALA A 118 7.31 1.85 -9.88
N GLU A 119 8.17 0.91 -9.50
CA GLU A 119 8.08 -0.49 -9.94
C GLU A 119 6.89 -1.20 -9.32
N LEU A 120 6.74 -1.13 -8.00
CA LEU A 120 5.63 -1.76 -7.28
C LEU A 120 4.27 -1.21 -7.76
N GLU A 121 4.17 0.10 -8.00
CA GLU A 121 2.95 0.70 -8.56
C GLU A 121 2.61 0.21 -9.96
N ARG A 122 3.63 -0.03 -10.80
CA ARG A 122 3.44 -0.63 -12.12
C ARG A 122 2.99 -2.09 -12.02
N GLU A 123 3.51 -2.83 -11.04
CA GLU A 123 3.06 -4.20 -10.78
C GLU A 123 1.60 -4.23 -10.32
N PHE A 124 1.19 -3.31 -9.43
CA PHE A 124 -0.21 -3.20 -9.00
C PHE A 124 -1.16 -2.89 -10.15
N ASN A 125 -0.75 -2.04 -11.10
CA ASN A 125 -1.56 -1.72 -12.28
C ASN A 125 -1.68 -2.87 -13.29
N ARG A 126 -0.76 -3.85 -13.25
CA ARG A 126 -0.79 -5.03 -14.12
C ARG A 126 -1.77 -6.11 -13.64
N VAL A 127 -2.22 -6.05 -12.40
CA VAL A 127 -3.08 -7.10 -11.86
C VAL A 127 -4.54 -6.83 -12.23
N GLN A 128 -5.06 -7.64 -13.15
CA GLN A 128 -6.45 -7.57 -13.64
C GLN A 128 -7.31 -8.76 -13.20
N ARG A 129 -6.76 -9.72 -12.44
CA ARG A 129 -7.39 -11.05 -12.28
C ARG A 129 -8.07 -11.29 -10.93
N GLY A 130 -8.04 -10.30 -10.03
CA GLY A 130 -8.69 -10.41 -8.73
C GLY A 130 -10.22 -10.46 -8.84
N ARG A 131 -10.86 -11.38 -8.13
CA ARG A 131 -12.34 -11.45 -8.06
C ARG A 131 -12.85 -11.83 -6.67
N ILE A 132 -14.06 -11.37 -6.36
CA ILE A 132 -14.75 -11.74 -5.11
C ILE A 132 -16.09 -12.37 -5.45
N ARG A 133 -16.34 -13.58 -4.94
CA ARG A 133 -17.58 -14.35 -5.18
C ARG A 133 -18.40 -14.45 -3.90
N VAL A 134 -19.69 -14.12 -4.00
CA VAL A 134 -20.63 -14.15 -2.88
C VAL A 134 -21.83 -15.02 -3.24
N PHE A 135 -21.92 -16.20 -2.61
CA PHE A 135 -22.92 -17.21 -2.98
C PHE A 135 -24.31 -16.99 -2.36
N ASP A 136 -24.47 -16.08 -1.41
CA ASP A 136 -25.76 -15.78 -0.78
C ASP A 136 -25.98 -14.28 -0.67
N VAL A 137 -25.30 -13.60 0.26
CA VAL A 137 -25.47 -12.16 0.47
C VAL A 137 -24.19 -11.47 0.96
N VAL A 138 -23.95 -10.27 0.45
CA VAL A 138 -22.99 -9.30 1.01
C VAL A 138 -23.77 -8.15 1.65
N TYR A 139 -23.45 -7.84 2.91
CA TYR A 139 -24.12 -6.81 3.67
C TYR A 139 -23.44 -5.44 3.55
N PRO A 140 -24.16 -4.34 3.87
CA PRO A 140 -23.58 -3.02 3.96
C PRO A 140 -22.40 -2.91 4.93
N GLY A 141 -21.48 -1.98 4.66
CA GLY A 141 -20.25 -1.78 5.45
C GLY A 141 -19.07 -2.64 5.02
N VAL A 142 -19.26 -3.47 3.98
CA VAL A 142 -18.19 -4.23 3.35
C VAL A 142 -17.47 -3.34 2.33
N HIS A 143 -16.16 -3.25 2.47
CA HIS A 143 -15.29 -2.56 1.55
C HIS A 143 -14.55 -3.57 0.69
N ILE A 144 -14.73 -3.48 -0.62
CA ILE A 144 -14.13 -4.38 -1.60
C ILE A 144 -13.07 -3.59 -2.35
N ALA A 145 -11.83 -4.03 -2.30
CA ALA A 145 -10.76 -3.51 -3.12
C ALA A 145 -10.31 -4.60 -4.11
N ILE A 146 -10.34 -4.28 -5.40
CA ILE A 146 -9.76 -5.13 -6.44
C ILE A 146 -8.69 -4.31 -7.15
N GLY A 147 -7.43 -4.68 -6.97
CA GLY A 147 -6.32 -3.83 -7.40
C GLY A 147 -6.34 -2.49 -6.65
N ARG A 148 -6.52 -1.39 -7.40
CA ARG A 148 -6.64 -0.02 -6.88
C ARG A 148 -8.08 0.48 -6.77
N ALA A 149 -9.01 -0.20 -7.40
CA ALA A 149 -10.41 0.21 -7.41
C ALA A 149 -11.07 -0.24 -6.11
N ILE A 150 -11.89 0.65 -5.54
CA ILE A 150 -12.60 0.42 -4.28
C ILE A 150 -14.10 0.49 -4.57
N TYR A 151 -14.83 -0.47 -4.03
CA TYR A 151 -16.28 -0.52 -4.03
C TYR A 151 -16.76 -0.65 -2.60
N VAL A 152 -17.70 0.22 -2.21
CA VAL A 152 -18.33 0.17 -0.89
C VAL A 152 -19.74 -0.37 -1.07
N VAL A 153 -20.04 -1.46 -0.38
CA VAL A 153 -21.38 -2.03 -0.37
C VAL A 153 -22.24 -1.18 0.56
N ASN A 154 -23.23 -0.50 -0.01
CA ASN A 154 -24.18 0.35 0.72
C ASN A 154 -25.51 -0.35 0.99
N ASP A 155 -25.91 -1.27 0.11
CA ASP A 155 -27.14 -2.05 0.19
C ASP A 155 -26.84 -3.55 0.13
N PRO A 156 -27.65 -4.42 0.75
CA PRO A 156 -27.44 -5.85 0.66
C PRO A 156 -27.53 -6.36 -0.78
N ILE A 157 -26.49 -7.03 -1.26
CA ILE A 157 -26.44 -7.59 -2.62
C ILE A 157 -26.40 -9.11 -2.53
N LYS A 158 -27.27 -9.79 -3.28
CA LYS A 158 -27.34 -11.26 -3.31
C LYS A 158 -26.68 -11.82 -4.56
N TYR A 159 -26.11 -13.02 -4.43
CA TYR A 159 -25.56 -13.81 -5.56
C TYR A 159 -24.65 -12.99 -6.48
N ALA A 160 -23.68 -12.30 -5.87
CA ALA A 160 -22.87 -11.30 -6.55
C ALA A 160 -21.45 -11.78 -6.79
N MET A 161 -20.89 -11.35 -7.91
CA MET A 161 -19.46 -11.43 -8.18
C MET A 161 -18.92 -10.02 -8.47
N PHE A 162 -17.80 -9.67 -7.84
CA PHE A 162 -17.12 -8.41 -8.04
C PHE A 162 -15.85 -8.66 -8.85
N ILE A 163 -15.69 -7.91 -9.94
CA ILE A 163 -14.54 -7.98 -10.85
C ILE A 163 -14.01 -6.57 -11.13
N LEU A 164 -12.74 -6.47 -11.50
CA LEU A 164 -12.17 -5.24 -12.02
C LEU A 164 -12.36 -5.18 -13.53
N GLU A 165 -13.08 -4.17 -14.00
CA GLU A 165 -13.36 -3.94 -15.41
C GLU A 165 -13.27 -2.43 -15.70
N ASP A 166 -12.52 -2.04 -16.73
CA ASP A 166 -12.25 -0.64 -17.09
C ASP A 166 -11.66 0.23 -15.95
N GLY A 167 -10.97 -0.40 -14.99
CA GLY A 167 -10.41 0.29 -13.83
C GLY A 167 -11.39 0.55 -12.69
N GLU A 168 -12.62 0.06 -12.81
CA GLU A 168 -13.66 0.13 -11.78
C GLU A 168 -14.07 -1.26 -11.31
N VAL A 169 -14.55 -1.37 -10.08
CA VAL A 169 -15.12 -2.63 -9.60
C VAL A 169 -16.56 -2.70 -10.10
N LYS A 170 -16.84 -3.64 -10.99
CA LYS A 170 -18.19 -3.92 -11.49
C LYS A 170 -18.81 -5.12 -10.81
N LEU A 171 -20.12 -5.04 -10.62
CA LEU A 171 -20.95 -6.14 -10.17
C LEU A 171 -21.35 -6.98 -11.38
N THR A 172 -21.13 -8.29 -11.30
CA THR A 172 -21.63 -9.26 -12.27
C THR A 172 -22.42 -10.36 -11.57
N SER A 173 -23.26 -11.05 -12.35
CA SER A 173 -24.03 -12.19 -11.84
C SER A 173 -23.09 -13.36 -11.58
N LEU A 174 -23.36 -14.13 -10.53
CA LEU A 174 -22.63 -15.37 -10.28
C LEU A 174 -22.97 -16.38 -11.39
N SER A 175 -22.04 -16.63 -12.31
CA SER A 175 -22.10 -17.77 -13.23
C SER A 175 -21.49 -19.03 -12.65
#